data_AF-A0A7J9RDE8-F1
#
_entry.id   AF-A0A7J9RDE8-F1
#
_cell.length_a   1.000
_cell.length_b   1.000
_cell.length_c   1.000
_cell.angle_alpha   90.00
_cell.angle_beta   90.00
_cell.angle_gamma   90.00
#
_symmetry.space_group_name_H-M   'P 1'
#
loop_
_entity.id
_entity.type
_entity.pdbx_description
1 polymer ?
#
loop_
_entity_poly.entity_id
_entity_poly.type
_entity_poly.pdbx_seq_one_letter_code
_entity_poly.pdbx_strand_id
1 'polypeptide(L)'
;MELLVAYSDDPAGYNMAKFLSQKMKKDGDIFRGKNYDLLIISTPAIKADWLEEKYDYDGFIFLSKHAAESGVLALTCHSTGNFSEAKFGGNLGQMAIPHPDIQKKYLQTLWQNKSMF
;
A
#
# COMPACT_ATOMS: atom_id res chain seq x y z
N MET A 1 -12.40 8.06 4.14
CA MET A 1 -12.19 7.13 3.01
C MET A 1 -10.71 6.78 2.94
N GLU A 2 -10.34 5.60 2.47
CA GLU A 2 -8.93 5.16 2.35
C GLU A 2 -8.33 5.55 0.99
N LEU A 3 -7.02 5.85 0.96
CA LEU A 3 -6.25 6.04 -0.29
C LEU A 3 -5.32 4.85 -0.52
N LEU A 4 -5.53 4.13 -1.62
CA LEU A 4 -4.56 3.14 -2.08
C LEU A 4 -3.41 3.86 -2.80
N VAL A 5 -2.18 3.45 -2.54
CA VAL A 5 -0.98 4.06 -3.12
C VAL A 5 -0.11 3.00 -3.76
N ALA A 6 0.28 3.20 -5.02
CA ALA A 6 1.19 2.32 -5.74
C ALA A 6 2.34 3.11 -6.37
N TYR A 7 3.55 2.56 -6.34
CA TYR A 7 4.69 3.08 -7.09
C TYR A 7 4.70 2.50 -8.50
N SER A 8 4.84 3.36 -9.53
CA SER A 8 4.82 2.95 -10.94
C SER A 8 5.87 1.90 -11.33
N ASP A 9 7.03 1.90 -10.65
CA ASP A 9 8.13 0.98 -10.98
C ASP A 9 8.19 -0.22 -10.02
N ASP A 10 7.22 -0.34 -9.10
CA ASP A 10 6.96 -1.59 -8.39
C ASP A 10 6.07 -2.49 -9.26
N PRO A 11 6.57 -3.59 -9.82
CA PRO A 11 5.78 -4.42 -10.73
C PRO A 11 4.54 -5.03 -10.07
N ALA A 12 4.58 -5.39 -8.79
CA ALA A 12 3.43 -5.97 -8.09
C ALA A 12 2.41 -4.87 -7.75
N GLY A 13 2.90 -3.77 -7.16
CA GLY A 13 2.09 -2.61 -6.81
C GLY A 13 1.37 -2.02 -8.02
N TYR A 14 2.12 -1.77 -9.09
CA TYR A 14 1.59 -1.18 -10.33
C TYR A 14 0.63 -2.12 -11.06
N ASN A 15 0.87 -3.44 -11.04
CA ASN A 15 -0.07 -4.40 -11.63
C ASN A 15 -1.42 -4.39 -10.89
N MET A 16 -1.40 -4.42 -9.55
CA MET A 16 -2.62 -4.28 -8.74
C MET A 16 -3.33 -2.95 -9.01
N ALA A 17 -2.59 -1.85 -9.03
CA ALA A 17 -3.15 -0.52 -9.33
C ALA A 17 -3.81 -0.45 -10.71
N LYS A 18 -3.16 -1.00 -11.75
CA LYS A 18 -3.75 -1.08 -13.10
C LYS A 18 -5.06 -1.84 -13.09
N PHE A 19 -5.10 -3.03 -12.48
CA PHE A 19 -6.31 -3.84 -12.40
C PHE A 19 -7.46 -3.09 -11.72
N LEU A 20 -7.19 -2.43 -10.59
CA LEU A 20 -8.21 -1.69 -9.83
C LEU A 20 -8.68 -0.43 -10.58
N SER A 21 -7.76 0.30 -11.20
CA SER A 21 -8.03 1.58 -11.88
C SER A 21 -8.94 1.47 -13.10
N GLN A 22 -9.06 0.27 -13.71
CA GLN A 22 -9.89 0.04 -14.91
C GLN A 22 -11.35 0.48 -14.76
N LYS A 23 -11.87 0.47 -13.53
CA LYS A 23 -13.26 0.82 -13.21
C LYS A 23 -13.39 2.20 -12.52
N MET A 24 -12.31 2.96 -12.45
CA MET A 24 -12.24 4.22 -11.70
C MET A 24 -12.19 5.42 -12.65
N LYS A 25 -12.67 6.58 -12.18
CA LYS A 25 -12.59 7.83 -12.94
C LYS A 25 -11.31 8.56 -12.56
N LYS A 26 -10.44 8.86 -13.52
CA LYS A 26 -9.26 9.70 -13.26
C LYS A 26 -9.67 11.17 -13.10
N ASP A 27 -9.22 11.79 -12.02
CA ASP A 27 -9.44 13.19 -11.63
C ASP A 27 -8.13 13.78 -11.11
N GLY A 28 -7.44 14.52 -11.98
CA GLY A 28 -6.05 14.93 -11.75
C GLY A 28 -5.13 13.73 -11.56
N ASP A 29 -4.46 13.69 -10.40
CA ASP A 29 -3.52 12.61 -10.03
C ASP A 29 -4.24 11.39 -9.42
N ILE A 30 -5.51 11.52 -9.04
CA ILE A 30 -6.25 10.51 -8.28
C ILE A 30 -7.21 9.76 -9.19
N PHE A 31 -7.25 8.44 -9.06
CA PHE A 31 -8.33 7.62 -9.57
C PHE A 31 -9.41 7.54 -8.50
N ARG A 32 -10.60 8.06 -8.80
CA ARG A 32 -11.74 8.15 -7.89
C ARG A 32 -12.59 6.89 -7.95
N GLY A 33 -12.85 6.30 -6.78
CA GLY A 33 -13.67 5.10 -6.62
C GLY A 33 -14.84 5.30 -5.67
N LYS A 34 -15.67 4.27 -5.52
CA LYS A 34 -16.83 4.31 -4.60
C LYS A 34 -16.44 4.06 -3.15
N ASN A 35 -15.48 3.16 -2.92
CA ASN A 35 -15.11 2.68 -1.58
C ASN A 35 -13.72 3.17 -1.14
N TYR A 36 -12.86 3.45 -2.11
CA TYR A 36 -11.48 3.90 -1.92
C TYR A 36 -11.06 4.67 -3.17
N ASP A 37 -10.06 5.53 -3.00
CA ASP A 37 -9.37 6.16 -4.10
C ASP A 37 -8.01 5.49 -4.34
N LEU A 38 -7.39 5.78 -5.48
CA LEU A 38 -6.10 5.24 -5.84
C LEU A 38 -5.19 6.35 -6.39
N LEU A 39 -3.97 6.39 -5.88
CA LEU A 39 -2.88 7.24 -6.34
C LEU A 39 -1.74 6.36 -6.87
N ILE A 40 -1.22 6.70 -8.04
CA ILE A 40 -0.01 6.09 -8.59
C ILE A 40 1.10 7.15 -8.53
N ILE A 41 2.12 6.90 -7.73
CA ILE A 41 3.27 7.79 -7.55
C ILE A 41 4.46 7.35 -8.41
N SER A 42 5.34 8.29 -8.74
CA SER A 42 6.57 8.07 -9.50
C SER A 42 7.82 7.88 -8.61
N THR A 43 7.66 7.89 -7.30
CA THR A 43 8.73 7.69 -6.32
C THR A 43 8.45 6.47 -5.45
N PRO A 44 9.48 5.81 -4.87
CA PRO A 44 9.27 4.66 -4.00
C PRO A 44 8.34 4.96 -2.82
N ALA A 45 7.36 4.09 -2.58
CA ALA A 45 6.39 4.21 -1.49
C ALA A 45 7.04 4.35 -0.10
N ILE A 46 8.20 3.72 0.11
CA ILE A 46 8.99 3.81 1.34
C ILE A 46 9.55 5.22 1.63
N LYS A 47 9.52 6.14 0.66
CA LYS A 47 9.94 7.54 0.79
C LYS A 47 8.76 8.51 0.68
N ALA A 48 7.54 8.02 0.87
CA ALA A 48 6.32 8.78 0.63
C ALA A 48 5.78 9.49 1.88
N ASP A 49 6.66 9.94 2.78
CA ASP A 49 6.28 10.67 4.00
C ASP A 49 5.49 11.96 3.71
N TRP A 50 5.65 12.52 2.51
CA TRP A 50 4.94 13.71 2.02
C TRP A 50 3.43 13.48 1.75
N LEU A 51 2.94 12.23 1.74
CA LEU A 51 1.55 11.93 1.41
C LEU A 51 0.57 12.58 2.38
N GLU A 52 0.89 12.54 3.67
CA GLU A 52 0.05 13.09 4.75
C GLU A 52 -0.05 14.62 4.68
N GLU A 53 0.95 15.30 4.10
CA GLU A 53 0.92 16.76 3.90
C GLU A 53 0.05 17.17 2.72
N LYS A 54 -0.09 16.31 1.71
CA LYS A 54 -0.79 16.62 0.45
C LYS A 54 -2.22 16.08 0.40
N TYR A 55 -2.51 14.98 1.08
CA TYR A 55 -3.79 14.27 0.95
C TYR A 55 -4.40 13.98 2.32
N ASP A 56 -5.68 14.37 2.48
CA ASP A 56 -6.47 14.16 3.68
C ASP A 56 -7.39 12.95 3.52
N TYR A 57 -6.96 11.81 4.04
CA TYR A 57 -7.66 10.52 4.00
C TYR A 57 -7.60 9.85 5.38
N ASP A 58 -8.53 8.91 5.64
CA ASP A 58 -8.56 8.20 6.93
C ASP A 58 -7.30 7.33 7.13
N GLY A 59 -6.69 6.91 6.02
CA GLY A 59 -5.48 6.11 5.97
C GLY A 59 -4.97 5.84 4.57
N PHE A 60 -3.78 5.24 4.53
CA PHE A 60 -3.05 4.91 3.32
C PHE A 60 -2.78 3.40 3.25
N ILE A 61 -3.17 2.77 2.13
CA ILE A 61 -2.92 1.35 1.88
C ILE A 61 -1.93 1.23 0.72
N PHE A 62 -0.69 0.83 1.03
CA PHE A 62 0.35 0.68 0.04
C PHE A 62 0.25 -0.65 -0.71
N LEU A 63 0.12 -0.57 -2.03
CA LEU A 63 0.23 -1.68 -2.96
C LEU A 63 1.70 -1.82 -3.35
N SER A 64 2.36 -2.86 -2.84
CA SER A 64 3.80 -3.02 -3.00
C SER A 64 4.18 -4.49 -3.14
N LYS A 65 5.31 -4.75 -3.80
CA LYS A 65 6.00 -6.04 -3.71
C LYS A 65 6.62 -6.20 -2.33
N HIS A 66 6.78 -7.46 -1.93
CA HIS A 66 7.74 -7.85 -0.91
C HIS A 66 8.93 -8.51 -1.60
N ALA A 67 10.15 -8.19 -1.17
CA ALA A 67 11.37 -8.78 -1.70
C ALA A 67 12.17 -9.40 -0.54
N ALA A 68 12.35 -10.72 -0.60
CA ALA A 68 13.08 -11.49 0.40
C ALA A 68 14.08 -12.42 -0.29
N GLU A 69 15.26 -12.58 0.32
CA GLU A 69 16.32 -13.47 -0.18
C GLU A 69 15.87 -14.94 -0.24
N SER A 70 14.93 -15.34 0.63
CA SER A 70 14.39 -16.69 0.68
C SER A 70 13.66 -17.12 -0.60
N GLY A 71 13.23 -16.18 -1.44
CA GLY A 71 12.46 -16.46 -2.66
C GLY A 71 11.09 -17.09 -2.44
N VAL A 72 10.61 -17.17 -1.19
CA VAL A 72 9.32 -17.77 -0.84
C VAL A 72 8.19 -16.89 -1.37
N LEU A 73 7.28 -17.50 -2.13
CA LEU A 73 6.06 -16.83 -2.59
C LEU A 73 5.15 -16.57 -1.39
N ALA A 74 4.77 -15.32 -1.19
CA ALA A 74 3.94 -14.91 -0.07
C ALA A 74 3.04 -13.73 -0.45
N LEU A 75 1.85 -13.71 0.16
CA LEU A 75 0.98 -12.54 0.23
C LEU A 75 1.04 -12.02 1.66
N THR A 76 1.60 -10.83 1.84
CA THR A 76 1.92 -10.26 3.17
C THR A 76 1.15 -8.98 3.44
N CYS A 77 1.11 -8.58 4.71
CA CYS A 77 0.59 -7.29 5.15
C CYS A 77 1.33 -6.87 6.43
N HIS A 78 1.69 -5.60 6.54
CA HIS A 78 2.31 -5.03 7.74
C HIS A 78 2.12 -3.52 7.77
N SER A 79 2.23 -2.92 8.95
CA SER A 79 2.43 -1.47 9.09
C SER A 79 3.89 -1.09 8.86
N THR A 80 4.14 0.15 8.43
CA THR A 80 5.49 0.71 8.31
C THR A 80 5.98 1.24 9.66
N GLY A 81 7.30 1.36 9.79
CA GLY A 81 7.93 1.92 10.98
C GLY A 81 9.32 1.35 11.24
N ASN A 82 10.10 2.08 12.03
CA ASN A 82 11.45 1.69 12.44
C ASN A 82 11.51 1.63 13.97
N PHE A 83 11.77 0.44 14.52
CA PHE A 83 12.05 0.30 15.96
C PHE A 83 13.42 0.87 16.37
N SER A 84 14.34 1.00 15.41
CA SER A 84 15.67 1.56 15.59
C SER A 84 16.06 2.35 14.34
N GLU A 85 17.16 2.00 13.68
CA GLU A 85 17.70 2.66 12.48
C GLU A 85 16.71 2.65 11.30
N ALA A 86 16.62 3.78 10.59
CA ALA A 86 15.81 3.95 9.40
C ALA A 86 16.64 3.72 8.12
N LYS A 87 16.90 2.45 7.77
CA LYS A 87 17.74 2.11 6.60
C LYS A 87 17.01 2.22 5.26
N PHE A 88 15.68 2.17 5.28
CA PHE A 88 14.85 2.05 4.08
C PHE A 88 13.72 3.07 4.04
N GLY A 89 13.91 4.26 4.64
CA GLY A 89 12.90 5.32 4.71
C GLY A 89 12.28 5.48 6.10
N GLY A 90 11.49 6.55 6.27
CA GLY A 90 10.96 6.99 7.56
C GLY A 90 12.05 7.50 8.53
N ASN A 91 11.68 7.64 9.81
CA ASN A 91 12.55 8.17 10.85
C ASN A 91 12.93 7.13 11.91
N LEU A 92 14.02 7.40 12.64
CA LEU A 92 14.50 6.60 13.78
C LEU A 92 13.43 6.52 14.87
N GLY A 93 13.09 5.30 15.31
CA GLY A 93 12.18 5.10 16.45
C GLY A 93 10.73 5.51 16.20
N GLN A 94 10.32 5.69 14.94
CA GLN A 94 8.97 6.10 14.56
C GLN A 94 8.20 4.94 13.94
N MET A 95 6.94 4.79 14.34
CA MET A 95 5.99 3.83 13.77
C MET A 95 4.84 4.58 13.10
N ALA A 96 4.38 4.09 11.94
CA ALA A 96 3.16 4.60 11.33
C ALA A 96 1.93 4.15 12.14
N ILE A 97 0.86 4.94 12.08
CA ILE A 97 -0.41 4.59 12.71
C ILE A 97 -0.99 3.36 11.99
N PRO A 98 -1.18 2.22 12.67
CA PRO A 98 -1.68 1.01 12.05
C PRO A 98 -3.20 1.10 11.80
N HIS A 99 -3.70 0.29 10.86
CA HIS A 99 -5.11 0.00 10.66
C HIS A 99 -5.39 -1.50 10.96
N PRO A 100 -5.40 -1.93 12.23
CA PRO A 100 -5.33 -3.35 12.60
C PRO A 100 -6.56 -4.15 12.13
N ASP A 101 -7.73 -3.53 12.10
CA ASP A 101 -8.98 -4.10 11.64
C ASP A 101 -8.93 -4.41 10.13
N ILE A 102 -8.42 -3.49 9.31
CA ILE A 102 -8.20 -3.70 7.88
C ILE A 102 -7.19 -4.82 7.65
N GLN A 103 -6.06 -4.80 8.35
CA GLN A 103 -5.03 -5.85 8.22
C GLN A 103 -5.58 -7.24 8.57
N LYS A 104 -6.33 -7.34 9.68
CA LYS A 104 -6.99 -8.59 10.08
C LYS A 104 -7.97 -9.06 9.01
N LYS A 105 -8.85 -8.18 8.52
CA LYS A 105 -9.85 -8.52 7.51
C LYS A 105 -9.20 -8.94 6.20
N TYR A 106 -8.12 -8.29 5.81
CA TYR A 106 -7.33 -8.64 4.63
C TYR A 106 -6.77 -10.07 4.75
N LEU A 107 -6.07 -10.38 5.84
CA LEU A 107 -5.50 -11.72 6.04
C LEU A 107 -6.57 -12.81 6.13
N GLN A 108 -7.71 -12.53 6.78
CA GLN A 108 -8.84 -13.46 6.80
C GLN A 108 -9.41 -13.70 5.40
N THR A 109 -9.52 -12.65 4.59
CA THR A 109 -10.01 -12.74 3.21
C THR A 109 -9.03 -13.56 2.36
N LEU A 110 -7.71 -13.33 2.48
CA LEU A 110 -6.72 -14.16 1.80
C LEU A 110 -6.84 -15.63 2.18
N TRP A 111 -6.98 -15.93 3.48
CA TRP A 111 -7.11 -17.30 3.96
C TRP A 111 -8.36 -18.02 3.44
N GLN A 112 -9.49 -17.31 3.38
CA GLN A 112 -10.74 -17.83 2.82
C GLN A 112 -10.60 -18.13 1.33
N ASN A 113 -9.81 -17.33 0.62
CA ASN A 113 -9.60 -17.41 -0.82
C ASN A 113 -8.36 -18.23 -1.22
N LYS A 114 -7.68 -18.88 -0.26
CA LYS A 114 -6.40 -19.56 -0.48
C LYS A 114 -6.42 -20.64 -1.57
N SER A 115 -7.58 -21.23 -1.86
CA SER A 115 -7.73 -22.25 -2.91
C SER A 115 -7.79 -21.68 -4.33
N MET A 116 -7.84 -20.36 -4.48
CA MET A 116 -7.80 -19.69 -5.80
C MET A 116 -6.37 -19.35 -6.24
N PHE A 117 -5.38 -19.68 -5.41
CA PHE A 117 -3.95 -19.49 -5.65
C PHE A 117 -3.25 -20.85 -5.63
#